data_AF-A0A060C4Y9-F1
#
_entry.id   AF-A0A060C4Y9-F1
#
_cell.length_a   1.000
_cell.length_b   1.000
_cell.length_c   1.000
_cell.angle_alpha   90.00
_cell.angle_beta   90.00
_cell.angle_gamma   90.00
#
_symmetry.space_group_name_H-M   'P 1'
#
loop_
_entity.id
_entity.type
_entity.pdbx_description
1 polymer ?
#
loop_
_entity_poly.entity_id
_entity_poly.type
_entity_poly.pdbx_seq_one_letter_code
_entity_poly.pdbx_strand_id
1 'polypeptide(L)'
;MISYGESQCVIISGESGAGKTETSKIFMNYISAVSGRSTEVQRVKDCMLSSNPILEAFGNAKTVRNNNSSRFGKYMEIVFDHSGDPIGGLVSQYLLEKG
;
A
#
# COMPACT_ATOMS: atom_id res chain seq x y z
N MET A 1 14.73 8.78 -3.36
CA MET A 1 14.75 7.63 -4.30
C MET A 1 15.54 7.95 -5.57
N ILE A 2 15.07 8.81 -6.50
CA ILE A 2 15.81 9.06 -7.76
C ILE A 2 17.03 9.98 -7.54
N SER A 3 16.85 11.18 -6.97
CA SER A 3 17.95 12.15 -6.85
C SER A 3 19.08 11.72 -5.91
N TYR A 4 18.77 10.90 -4.90
CA TYR A 4 19.72 10.50 -3.86
C TYR A 4 20.03 8.99 -3.86
N GLY A 5 19.32 8.19 -4.66
CA GLY A 5 19.50 6.72 -4.67
C GLY A 5 19.06 6.00 -3.39
N GLU A 6 18.44 6.69 -2.42
CA GLU A 6 18.10 6.12 -1.12
C GLU A 6 16.68 5.54 -1.03
N SER A 7 16.54 4.45 -0.27
CA SER A 7 15.25 3.88 0.14
C SER A 7 14.42 4.90 0.92
N GLN A 8 13.11 4.91 0.69
CA GLN A 8 12.17 5.85 1.32
C GLN A 8 11.09 5.07 2.07
N CYS A 9 10.65 5.58 3.20
CA CYS A 9 9.55 5.02 3.97
C CYS A 9 8.49 6.10 4.22
N VAL A 10 7.23 5.78 3.89
CA VAL A 10 6.08 6.65 4.16
C VAL A 10 5.20 5.96 5.19
N ILE A 11 5.02 6.62 6.34
CA ILE A 11 4.18 6.11 7.43
C ILE A 11 2.82 6.80 7.38
N ILE A 12 1.75 6.01 7.24
CA ILE A 12 0.37 6.49 7.27
C ILE A 12 -0.26 6.04 8.59
N SER A 13 -0.35 6.95 9.56
CA SER A 13 -0.94 6.72 10.88
C SER A 13 -2.25 7.50 11.07
N GLY A 14 -3.07 7.05 12.01
CA GLY A 14 -4.33 7.71 12.35
C GLY A 14 -5.36 6.75 12.94
N GLU A 15 -6.42 7.31 13.49
CA GLU A 15 -7.52 6.53 14.08
C GLU A 15 -8.33 5.76 13.03
N SER A 16 -9.18 4.86 13.50
CA SER A 16 -10.12 4.13 12.63
C SER A 16 -11.05 5.11 11.91
N GLY A 17 -11.16 5.00 10.60
CA GLY A 17 -11.96 5.91 9.77
C GLY A 17 -11.24 7.17 9.27
N ALA A 18 -10.01 7.45 9.69
CA ALA A 18 -9.25 8.65 9.29
C ALA A 18 -8.78 8.68 7.81
N GLY A 19 -9.21 7.73 6.98
CA GLY A 19 -8.88 7.72 5.55
C GLY A 19 -7.54 7.06 5.16
N LYS A 20 -6.84 6.41 6.09
CA LYS A 20 -5.51 5.79 5.85
C LYS A 20 -5.43 4.91 4.59
N THR A 21 -6.43 4.04 4.40
CA THR A 21 -6.51 3.15 3.24
C THR A 21 -6.66 3.92 1.94
N GLU A 22 -7.49 4.96 1.93
CA GLU A 22 -7.68 5.83 0.76
C GLU A 22 -6.42 6.65 0.45
N THR A 23 -5.75 7.19 1.47
CA THR A 23 -4.45 7.86 1.33
C THR A 23 -3.43 6.93 0.68
N SER A 24 -3.39 5.67 1.10
CA SER A 24 -2.50 4.66 0.53
C SER A 24 -2.80 4.38 -0.95
N LYS A 25 -4.08 4.29 -1.35
CA LYS A 25 -4.49 4.14 -2.77
C LYS A 25 -4.08 5.35 -3.61
N ILE A 26 -4.29 6.56 -3.10
CA ILE A 26 -3.90 7.81 -3.78
C ILE A 26 -2.38 7.85 -3.98
N PHE A 27 -1.61 7.50 -2.95
CA PHE A 27 -0.15 7.42 -3.04
C PHE A 27 0.30 6.44 -4.14
N MET A 28 -0.29 5.24 -4.20
CA MET A 28 0.02 4.26 -5.25
C MET A 28 -0.32 4.76 -6.64
N ASN A 29 -1.45 5.46 -6.80
CA ASN A 29 -1.83 6.07 -8.07
C ASN A 29 -0.86 7.18 -8.49
N TYR A 30 -0.37 7.97 -7.54
CA TYR A 30 0.66 8.98 -7.81
C TYR A 30 1.97 8.34 -8.29
N ILE A 31 2.48 7.34 -7.56
CA ILE A 31 3.68 6.58 -7.97
C ILE A 31 3.51 6.05 -9.40
N SER A 32 2.37 5.42 -9.71
CA SER A 32 2.08 4.93 -11.06
C SER A 32 2.03 6.04 -12.11
N ALA A 33 1.58 7.26 -11.77
CA ALA A 33 1.46 8.36 -12.73
C ALA A 33 2.81 9.03 -13.04
N VAL A 34 3.75 8.99 -12.08
CA VAL A 34 5.10 9.57 -12.23
C VAL A 34 6.17 8.57 -12.64
N SER A 35 5.81 7.28 -12.71
CA SER A 35 6.67 6.21 -13.23
C SER A 35 6.45 6.00 -14.73
N GLY A 36 7.32 5.22 -15.38
CA GLY A 36 7.18 4.77 -16.74
C GLY A 36 5.88 3.99 -17.00
N ARG A 37 5.52 3.86 -18.29
CA ARG A 37 4.24 3.25 -18.72
C ARG A 37 4.42 1.81 -19.25
N SER A 38 5.48 1.13 -18.82
CA SER A 38 5.72 -0.25 -19.25
C SER A 38 4.63 -1.19 -18.71
N THR A 39 4.44 -2.31 -19.39
CA THR A 39 3.49 -3.35 -18.97
C THR A 39 3.80 -3.86 -17.56
N GLU A 40 5.08 -3.92 -17.19
CA GLU A 40 5.52 -4.36 -15.87
C GLU A 40 5.11 -3.38 -14.77
N VAL A 41 5.27 -2.06 -15.02
CA VAL A 41 4.82 -1.03 -14.08
C VAL A 41 3.31 -1.12 -13.82
N GLN A 42 2.52 -1.32 -14.87
CA GLN A 42 1.07 -1.51 -14.71
C GLN A 42 0.74 -2.80 -13.93
N ARG A 43 1.45 -3.89 -14.20
CA ARG A 43 1.26 -5.16 -13.49
C ARG A 43 1.53 -5.04 -11.99
N VAL A 44 2.64 -4.39 -11.61
CA VAL A 44 3.01 -4.19 -10.19
C VAL A 44 1.94 -3.35 -9.48
N LYS A 45 1.50 -2.27 -10.12
CA LYS A 45 0.41 -1.43 -9.62
C LYS A 45 -0.87 -2.22 -9.40
N ASP A 46 -1.32 -2.98 -10.41
CA ASP A 46 -2.57 -3.73 -10.35
C ASP A 46 -2.53 -4.78 -9.24
N CYS A 47 -1.39 -5.45 -9.06
CA CYS A 47 -1.17 -6.39 -7.97
C CYS A 47 -1.30 -5.72 -6.59
N MET A 48 -0.65 -4.56 -6.41
CA MET A 48 -0.67 -3.83 -5.14
C MET A 48 -2.06 -3.28 -4.80
N LEU A 49 -2.76 -2.69 -5.78
CA LEU A 49 -4.11 -2.18 -5.58
C LEU A 49 -5.12 -3.31 -5.33
N SER A 50 -5.00 -4.42 -6.06
CA SER A 50 -5.87 -5.60 -5.90
C SER A 50 -5.63 -6.35 -4.60
N SER A 51 -4.48 -6.17 -3.95
CA SER A 51 -4.23 -6.74 -2.61
C SER A 51 -5.16 -6.13 -1.54
N ASN A 52 -5.60 -4.87 -1.70
CA ASN A 52 -6.38 -4.18 -0.67
C ASN A 52 -7.69 -4.92 -0.33
N PRO A 53 -8.59 -5.21 -1.29
CA PRO A 53 -9.83 -5.93 -0.99
C PRO A 53 -9.62 -7.29 -0.29
N ILE A 54 -8.57 -8.02 -0.68
CA ILE A 54 -8.23 -9.32 -0.08
C ILE A 54 -7.86 -9.12 1.39
N LEU A 55 -6.95 -8.19 1.67
CA LEU A 55 -6.49 -7.91 3.03
C LEU A 55 -7.59 -7.35 3.91
N GLU A 56 -8.47 -6.51 3.36
CA GLU A 56 -9.65 -6.01 4.06
C GLU A 56 -10.60 -7.16 4.43
N ALA A 57 -10.83 -8.11 3.53
CA ALA A 57 -11.71 -9.26 3.80
C ALA A 57 -11.21 -10.15 4.96
N PHE A 58 -9.89 -10.29 5.12
CA PHE A 58 -9.30 -11.12 6.20
C PHE A 58 -9.01 -10.36 7.48
N GLY A 59 -8.71 -9.07 7.40
CA GLY A 59 -8.13 -8.30 8.50
C GLY A 59 -8.97 -7.12 8.98
N ASN A 60 -10.09 -6.81 8.31
CA ASN A 60 -11.00 -5.78 8.79
C ASN A 60 -12.15 -6.38 9.59
N ALA A 61 -12.56 -5.66 10.61
CA ALA A 61 -13.71 -6.00 11.43
C ALA A 61 -14.61 -4.77 11.61
N LYS A 62 -15.91 -5.03 11.77
CA LYS A 62 -16.83 -4.03 12.27
C LYS A 62 -16.58 -3.80 13.75
N THR A 63 -16.43 -2.53 14.12
CA THR A 63 -16.35 -2.05 15.51
C THR A 63 -17.56 -1.18 15.81
N VAL A 64 -17.70 -0.74 17.06
CA VAL A 64 -18.76 0.21 17.47
C VAL A 64 -18.68 1.54 16.69
N ARG A 65 -17.49 1.96 16.25
CA ARG A 65 -17.24 3.28 15.63
C ARG A 65 -16.93 3.25 14.14
N ASN A 66 -16.58 2.09 13.59
CA ASN A 66 -16.24 1.93 12.16
C ASN A 66 -16.63 0.55 11.67
N ASN A 67 -17.39 0.49 10.58
CA ASN A 67 -17.86 -0.73 9.94
C ASN A 67 -16.78 -1.50 9.18
N ASN A 68 -15.64 -0.88 8.87
CA ASN A 68 -14.53 -1.47 8.13
C ASN A 68 -13.18 -1.06 8.75
N SER A 69 -12.96 -1.46 10.02
CA SER A 69 -11.74 -1.12 10.75
C SER A 69 -10.67 -2.21 10.56
N SER A 70 -9.53 -1.85 9.96
CA SER A 70 -8.37 -2.75 9.93
C SER A 70 -7.87 -3.06 11.35
N ARG A 71 -7.64 -4.33 11.62
CA ARG A 71 -7.10 -4.87 12.90
C ARG A 71 -5.71 -5.49 12.72
N PHE A 72 -4.99 -5.02 11.71
CA PHE A 72 -3.62 -5.37 11.38
C PHE A 72 -2.89 -4.14 10.86
N GLY A 73 -1.57 -4.13 10.99
CA GLY A 73 -0.69 -3.21 10.28
C GLY A 73 -0.41 -3.74 8.87
N LYS A 74 -0.50 -2.86 7.88
CA LYS A 74 -0.12 -3.17 6.48
C LYS A 74 1.19 -2.47 6.15
N TYR A 75 2.14 -3.22 5.60
CA TYR A 75 3.36 -2.68 5.03
C TYR A 75 3.45 -3.07 3.57
N MET A 76 3.77 -2.10 2.72
CA MET A 76 3.92 -2.31 1.28
C MET A 76 5.30 -1.81 0.86
N GLU A 77 6.05 -2.70 0.24
CA GLU A 77 7.34 -2.42 -0.35
C GLU A 77 7.17 -2.34 -1.85
N ILE A 78 7.76 -1.31 -2.45
CA ILE A 78 7.82 -1.15 -3.90
C ILE A 78 9.30 -1.09 -4.25
N VAL A 79 9.72 -1.99 -5.12
CA VAL A 79 11.09 -2.05 -5.62
C VAL A 79 11.13 -1.30 -6.94
N PHE A 80 12.09 -0.41 -7.08
CA PHE A 80 12.27 0.40 -8.27
C PHE A 80 13.63 0.14 -8.90
N ASP A 81 13.71 0.29 -10.21
CA ASP A 81 14.98 0.31 -10.93
C ASP A 81 15.69 1.68 -10.83
N HIS A 82 16.86 1.80 -11.44
CA HIS A 82 17.64 3.04 -11.47
C HIS A 82 16.97 4.18 -12.26
N SER A 83 16.01 3.86 -13.14
CA SER A 83 15.23 4.82 -13.91
C SER A 83 14.05 5.36 -13.11
N GLY A 84 13.74 4.75 -11.95
CA GLY A 84 12.60 5.09 -11.11
C GLY A 84 11.32 4.33 -11.47
N ASP A 85 11.41 3.28 -12.29
CA ASP A 85 10.27 2.45 -12.65
C ASP A 85 10.07 1.33 -11.62
N PRO A 86 8.83 1.11 -11.11
CA PRO A 86 8.55 0.02 -10.20
C PRO A 86 8.63 -1.32 -10.94
N ILE A 87 9.48 -2.21 -10.44
CA ILE A 87 9.76 -3.53 -11.01
C ILE A 87 9.23 -4.69 -10.15
N GLY A 88 8.69 -4.37 -8.97
CA GLY A 88 8.14 -5.38 -8.08
C GLY A 88 7.75 -4.81 -6.72
N GLY A 89 7.41 -5.70 -5.80
CA GLY A 89 7.12 -5.33 -4.43
C GLY A 89 6.60 -6.46 -3.58
N LEU A 90 6.43 -6.17 -2.30
CA LEU A 90 5.96 -7.12 -1.29
C LEU A 90 4.88 -6.45 -0.44
N VAL A 91 3.84 -7.20 -0.09
CA VAL A 91 2.82 -6.75 0.86
C VAL A 91 2.87 -7.65 2.07
N SER A 92 3.25 -7.07 3.21
CA SER A 92 3.40 -7.76 4.48
C SER A 92 2.35 -7.28 5.47
N GLN A 93 1.84 -8.20 6.29
CA GLN A 93 0.93 -7.91 7.39
C GLN A 93 1.65 -8.09 8.71
N TYR A 94 1.39 -7.22 9.67
CA TYR A 94 1.96 -7.30 11.00
C TYR A 94 0.91 -7.05 12.07
N LEU A 95 1.12 -7.61 13.26
CA LEU A 95 0.29 -7.36 14.45
C LEU A 95 -1.21 -7.60 14.20
N LEU A 96 -1.53 -8.71 13.52
CA LEU A 96 -2.92 -9.15 13.42
C LEU A 96 -3.43 -9.42 14.84
N GLU A 97 -4.47 -8.71 15.25
CA GLU A 97 -5.12 -8.95 16.54
C GLU A 97 -5.71 -10.36 16.55
N LYS A 98 -5.12 -11.25 17.35
CA LYS A 98 -5.68 -12.58 17.61
C LYS A 98 -6.69 -12.43 18.76
N GLY A 99 -7.97 -12.56 18.43
CA GLY A 99 -9.05 -12.69 19.41
C GLY A 99 -9.00 -14.01 20.15
#